data_AF-A0A7S1BXV0-F1
#
_entry.id   AF-A0A7S1BXV0-F1
#
_cell.length_a   1.000
_cell.length_b   1.000
_cell.length_c   1.000
_cell.angle_alpha   90.00
_cell.angle_beta   90.00
_cell.angle_gamma   90.00
#
_symmetry.space_group_name_H-M   'P 1'
#
loop_
_entity.id
_entity.type
_entity.pdbx_description
1 polymer ?
#
loop_
_entity_poly.entity_id
_entity_poly.type
_entity_poly.pdbx_seq_one_letter_code
_entity_poly.pdbx_strand_id
1 'polypeptide(L)'
;GGNFDFTLAPNLDLYAIKKSATGTGSTEIHVLSKASNYKKFSLHTGTALHETGGNFDFALARNLDLYAIKKRATGTKSTEIHVLSKASNYKKFSLHTGTALHETGGNFDFTLAPNLDLYAIKKSATGTRSTEIHVLSKASNYKKFSLHTGTALHETGGNFDFTLAPNLDVYAIKKRATGTKSTEIRVLSKAGN
;
A
#
# COMPACT_ATOMS: atom_id res chain seq x y z
N GLY A 1 -1.88 15.77 -2.58
CA GLY A 1 -1.30 14.44 -2.81
C GLY A 1 -0.95 14.32 -4.26
N GLY A 2 0.20 13.75 -4.60
CA GLY A 2 0.66 13.68 -5.99
C GLY A 2 -0.23 12.80 -6.86
N ASN A 3 -0.19 13.04 -8.18
CA ASN A 3 -0.87 12.22 -9.18
C ASN A 3 -0.20 10.85 -9.39
N PHE A 4 0.86 10.56 -8.64
CA PHE A 4 1.63 9.33 -8.74
C PHE A 4 1.81 8.69 -7.37
N ASP A 5 1.75 7.36 -7.35
CA ASP A 5 2.33 6.53 -6.30
C ASP A 5 3.48 5.70 -6.90
N PHE A 6 4.44 5.33 -6.06
CA PHE A 6 5.65 4.64 -6.48
C PHE A 6 5.88 3.38 -5.66
N THR A 7 6.34 2.32 -6.30
CA THR A 7 6.71 1.07 -5.65
C THR A 7 7.81 0.36 -6.46
N LEU A 8 8.47 -0.61 -5.85
CA LEU A 8 9.53 -1.40 -6.48
C LEU A 8 9.05 -2.83 -6.70
N ALA A 9 9.31 -3.36 -7.89
CA ALA A 9 9.16 -4.77 -8.17
C ALA A 9 10.33 -5.58 -7.54
N PRO A 10 10.19 -6.92 -7.39
CA PRO A 10 11.28 -7.76 -6.88
C PRO A 10 12.57 -7.69 -7.70
N ASN A 11 12.48 -7.39 -9.01
CA ASN A 11 13.64 -7.15 -9.88
C ASN A 11 14.21 -5.72 -9.78
N LEU A 12 13.70 -4.92 -8.85
CA LEU A 12 14.02 -3.52 -8.59
C LEU A 12 13.59 -2.55 -9.69
N ASP A 13 12.76 -2.97 -10.65
CA ASP A 13 12.15 -2.01 -11.57
C ASP A 13 11.21 -1.06 -10.80
N LEU A 14 11.25 0.22 -11.17
CA LEU A 14 10.43 1.26 -10.56
C LEU A 14 9.07 1.29 -11.23
N TYR A 15 8.03 1.01 -10.46
CA TYR A 15 6.64 1.16 -10.86
C TYR A 15 6.14 2.53 -10.43
N ALA A 16 5.75 3.35 -11.40
CA ALA A 16 5.04 4.60 -11.20
C ALA A 16 3.57 4.40 -11.62
N ILE A 17 2.67 4.53 -10.65
CA ILE A 17 1.22 4.40 -10.83
C ILE A 17 0.65 5.80 -10.96
N LYS A 18 0.29 6.20 -12.18
CA LYS A 18 -0.34 7.49 -12.45
C LYS A 18 -1.84 7.37 -12.22
N LYS A 19 -2.34 8.10 -11.23
CA LYS A 19 -3.70 7.99 -10.71
C LYS A 19 -4.71 8.75 -11.56
N SER A 20 -4.38 9.97 -11.97
CA SER A 20 -5.29 10.89 -12.67
C SER A 20 -4.57 11.73 -13.72
N ALA A 21 -5.34 12.45 -14.54
CA ALA A 21 -4.83 13.24 -15.66
C ALA A 21 -3.97 12.39 -16.61
N THR A 22 -4.47 11.18 -16.87
CA THR A 22 -3.84 10.11 -17.64
C THR A 22 -4.15 10.26 -19.14
N GLY A 23 -3.29 9.71 -20.00
CA GLY A 23 -3.54 9.71 -21.45
C GLY A 23 -4.58 8.67 -21.87
N THR A 24 -4.80 7.65 -21.03
CA THR A 24 -5.73 6.55 -21.30
C THR A 24 -7.13 6.73 -20.70
N GLY A 25 -7.37 7.77 -19.90
CA GLY A 25 -8.62 7.94 -19.14
C GLY A 25 -8.82 6.90 -18.03
N SER A 26 -7.73 6.24 -17.61
CA SER A 26 -7.70 5.16 -16.62
C SER A 26 -6.43 5.29 -15.78
N THR A 27 -6.39 4.71 -14.59
CA THR A 27 -5.13 4.62 -13.84
C THR A 27 -4.08 3.95 -14.74
N GLU A 28 -2.89 4.53 -14.87
CA GLU A 28 -1.81 4.02 -15.71
C GLU A 28 -0.65 3.47 -14.89
N ILE A 29 0.01 2.45 -15.45
CA ILE A 29 1.26 1.92 -14.93
C ILE A 29 2.37 2.27 -15.91
N HIS A 30 3.45 2.82 -15.35
CA HIS A 30 4.69 3.13 -16.04
C HIS A 30 5.82 2.42 -15.30
N VAL A 31 6.62 1.60 -16.00
CA VAL A 31 7.70 0.82 -15.39
C VAL A 31 9.04 1.27 -15.96
N LEU A 32 9.92 1.79 -15.11
CA LEU A 32 11.30 2.11 -15.48
C LEU A 32 12.22 0.96 -15.08
N SER A 33 13.03 0.50 -16.04
CA SER A 33 13.86 -0.69 -15.84
C SER A 33 15.14 -0.39 -15.07
N LYS A 34 15.39 -1.12 -13.98
CA LYS A 34 16.66 -1.08 -13.24
C LYS A 34 17.84 -1.49 -14.11
N ALA A 35 17.67 -2.48 -15.00
CA ALA A 35 18.72 -2.93 -15.91
C ALA A 35 19.19 -1.82 -16.86
N SER A 36 18.32 -0.86 -17.14
CA SER A 36 18.65 0.34 -17.94
C SER A 36 19.18 1.52 -17.11
N ASN A 37 19.43 1.33 -15.81
CA ASN A 37 19.63 2.41 -14.82
C ASN A 37 18.46 3.41 -14.84
N TYR A 38 17.23 2.91 -14.94
CA TYR A 38 15.99 3.69 -15.01
C TYR A 38 15.92 4.69 -16.18
N LYS A 39 16.68 4.45 -17.26
CA LYS A 39 16.68 5.31 -18.46
C LYS A 39 15.65 4.88 -19.52
N LYS A 40 15.07 3.68 -19.39
CA LYS A 40 14.10 3.14 -20.35
C LYS A 40 12.84 2.66 -19.64
N PHE A 41 11.70 2.92 -20.26
CA PHE A 41 10.45 2.27 -19.90
C PHE A 41 10.41 0.84 -20.43
N SER A 42 10.10 -0.13 -19.57
CA SER A 42 9.84 -1.53 -19.95
C SER A 42 8.34 -1.81 -20.16
N LEU A 43 7.48 -0.96 -19.59
CA LEU A 43 6.03 -1.02 -19.77
C LEU A 43 5.42 0.36 -19.61
N HIS A 44 4.44 0.67 -20.46
CA HIS A 44 3.50 1.76 -20.25
C HIS A 44 2.11 1.30 -20.70
N THR A 45 1.12 1.31 -19.79
CA THR A 45 -0.23 0.89 -20.13
C THR A 45 -1.28 1.50 -19.19
N GLY A 46 -2.45 1.83 -19.73
CA GLY A 46 -3.65 2.06 -18.93
C GLY A 46 -4.14 0.77 -18.29
N THR A 47 -4.93 0.84 -17.23
CA THR A 47 -5.44 -0.34 -16.54
C THR A 47 -6.96 -0.46 -16.68
N ALA A 48 -7.56 -1.53 -16.16
CA ALA A 48 -9.02 -1.65 -16.06
C ALA A 48 -9.62 -0.74 -14.97
N LEU A 49 -8.79 -0.12 -14.13
CA LEU A 49 -9.22 0.80 -13.08
C LEU A 49 -9.34 2.21 -13.67
N HIS A 50 -10.48 2.84 -13.47
CA HIS A 50 -10.71 4.25 -13.79
C HIS A 50 -9.64 5.15 -13.15
N GLU A 51 -9.57 6.42 -13.57
CA GLU A 51 -8.72 7.38 -12.86
C GLU A 51 -9.08 7.45 -11.37
N THR A 52 -8.06 7.42 -10.52
CA THR A 52 -8.18 7.38 -9.07
C THR A 52 -7.74 8.69 -8.42
N GLY A 53 -8.08 8.87 -7.14
CA GLY A 53 -7.71 10.04 -6.36
C GLY A 53 -7.06 9.69 -5.01
N GLY A 54 -7.00 10.66 -4.10
CA GLY A 54 -6.46 10.46 -2.74
C GLY A 54 -7.29 9.55 -1.82
N ASN A 55 -8.32 8.88 -2.36
CA ASN A 55 -9.05 7.79 -1.70
C ASN A 55 -8.51 6.41 -2.08
N PHE A 56 -7.48 6.32 -2.92
CA PHE A 56 -6.78 5.07 -3.21
C PHE A 56 -5.34 5.12 -2.72
N ASP A 57 -4.87 3.97 -2.24
CA ASP A 57 -3.45 3.64 -2.12
C ASP A 57 -3.15 2.42 -2.99
N PHE A 58 -1.88 2.21 -3.32
CA PHE A 58 -1.44 1.16 -4.21
C PHE A 58 -0.29 0.34 -3.62
N ALA A 59 -0.35 -0.97 -3.83
CA ALA A 59 0.72 -1.90 -3.48
C ALA A 59 0.96 -2.89 -4.63
N LEU A 60 2.18 -3.40 -4.74
CA LEU A 60 2.56 -4.36 -5.77
C LEU A 60 2.86 -5.71 -5.12
N ALA A 61 2.18 -6.75 -5.58
CA ALA A 61 2.46 -8.12 -5.15
C ALA A 61 3.73 -8.67 -5.81
N ARG A 62 4.30 -9.75 -5.26
CA ARG A 62 5.49 -10.42 -5.84
C ARG A 62 5.27 -10.94 -7.26
N ASN A 63 4.04 -11.33 -7.60
CA ASN A 63 3.64 -11.72 -8.96
C ASN A 63 3.36 -10.51 -9.87
N LEU A 64 3.66 -9.29 -9.41
CA LEU A 64 3.47 -8.01 -10.08
C LEU A 64 2.01 -7.61 -10.30
N ASP A 65 1.04 -8.30 -9.70
CA ASP A 65 -0.35 -7.83 -9.69
C ASP A 65 -0.44 -6.53 -8.88
N LEU A 66 -1.20 -5.57 -9.41
CA LEU A 66 -1.40 -4.27 -8.76
C LEU A 66 -2.60 -4.36 -7.83
N TYR A 67 -2.38 -4.08 -6.56
CA TYR A 67 -3.42 -3.93 -5.55
C TYR A 67 -3.79 -2.46 -5.44
N ALA A 68 -5.01 -2.12 -5.84
CA ALA A 68 -5.62 -0.83 -5.59
C ALA A 68 -6.51 -0.94 -4.35
N ILE A 69 -6.16 -0.20 -3.30
CA ILE A 69 -6.84 -0.21 -2.00
C ILE A 69 -7.69 1.05 -1.92
N LYS A 70 -9.00 0.89 -2.08
CA LYS A 70 -9.96 2.00 -2.03
C LYS A 70 -10.38 2.21 -0.58
N LYS A 71 -9.96 3.33 -0.01
CA LYS A 71 -10.11 3.66 1.41
C LYS A 71 -11.52 4.10 1.78
N ARG A 72 -12.15 4.92 0.93
CA ARG A 72 -13.46 5.54 1.20
C ARG A 72 -14.27 5.76 -0.08
N ALA A 73 -15.54 6.12 0.09
CA ALA A 73 -16.52 6.21 -0.99
C ALA A 73 -16.68 4.86 -1.72
N THR A 74 -16.69 3.80 -0.93
CA THR A 74 -16.75 2.39 -1.34
C THR A 74 -18.18 1.91 -1.52
N GLY A 75 -18.38 0.89 -2.35
CA GLY A 75 -19.69 0.26 -2.52
C GLY A 75 -20.07 -0.61 -1.32
N THR A 76 -19.08 -1.19 -0.65
CA THR A 76 -19.23 -2.13 0.47
C THR A 76 -19.28 -1.46 1.85
N LYS A 77 -19.11 -0.13 1.94
CA LYS A 77 -19.01 0.62 3.21
C LYS A 77 -17.85 0.14 4.11
N SER A 78 -16.82 -0.39 3.47
CA SER A 78 -15.59 -0.90 4.09
C SER A 78 -14.42 -0.55 3.18
N THR A 79 -13.18 -0.57 3.66
CA THR A 79 -12.02 -0.47 2.76
C THR A 79 -12.11 -1.62 1.73
N GLU A 80 -11.97 -1.31 0.43
CA GLU A 80 -12.07 -2.28 -0.67
C GLU A 80 -10.70 -2.58 -1.28
N ILE A 81 -10.52 -3.81 -1.75
CA ILE A 81 -9.35 -4.25 -2.51
C ILE A 81 -9.80 -4.60 -3.93
N HIS A 82 -9.11 -4.02 -4.91
CA HIS A 82 -9.24 -4.34 -6.32
C HIS A 82 -7.86 -4.79 -6.83
N VAL A 83 -7.76 -6.00 -7.38
CA VAL A 83 -6.48 -6.55 -7.86
C VAL A 83 -6.50 -6.59 -9.38
N LEU A 84 -5.52 -5.94 -10.01
CA LEU A 84 -5.34 -5.91 -11.45
C LEU A 84 -4.21 -6.86 -11.85
N SER A 85 -4.52 -7.80 -12.76
CA SER A 85 -3.61 -8.89 -13.08
C SER A 85 -2.51 -8.46 -14.04
N LYS A 86 -1.23 -8.64 -13.67
CA LYS A 86 -0.07 -8.43 -14.56
C LYS A 86 -0.15 -9.28 -15.81
N ALA A 87 -0.62 -10.53 -15.69
CA ALA A 87 -0.74 -11.47 -16.80
C ALA A 87 -1.70 -10.96 -17.89
N SER A 88 -2.69 -10.15 -17.50
CA SER A 88 -3.60 -9.46 -18.42
C SER A 88 -3.09 -8.10 -18.91
N ASN A 89 -1.83 -7.73 -18.64
CA ASN A 89 -1.32 -6.36 -18.74
C ASN A 89 -2.23 -5.35 -18.02
N TYR A 90 -2.72 -5.74 -16.85
CA TYR A 90 -3.59 -4.94 -15.97
C TYR A 90 -4.95 -4.57 -16.60
N LYS A 91 -5.39 -5.29 -17.65
CA LYS A 91 -6.68 -5.09 -18.32
C LYS A 91 -7.83 -5.89 -17.72
N LYS A 92 -7.55 -6.79 -16.77
CA LYS A 92 -8.56 -7.56 -16.06
C LYS A 92 -8.32 -7.49 -14.56
N PHE A 93 -9.43 -7.45 -13.82
CA PHE A 93 -9.40 -7.65 -12.39
C PHE A 93 -9.39 -9.14 -12.06
N SER A 94 -8.53 -9.54 -11.12
CA SER A 94 -8.49 -10.90 -10.58
C SER A 94 -9.24 -11.02 -9.24
N LEU A 95 -9.49 -9.89 -8.56
CA LEU A 95 -10.23 -9.85 -7.31
C LEU A 95 -10.91 -8.48 -7.11
N HIS A 96 -12.11 -8.52 -6.55
CA HIS A 96 -12.83 -7.38 -5.99
C HIS A 96 -13.50 -7.78 -4.69
N THR A 97 -13.18 -7.11 -3.58
CA THR A 97 -13.85 -7.39 -2.31
C THR A 97 -13.75 -6.22 -1.34
N GLY A 98 -14.82 -5.99 -0.57
CA GLY A 98 -14.72 -5.25 0.69
C GLY A 98 -13.92 -6.04 1.72
N THR A 99 -13.45 -5.38 2.77
CA THR A 99 -12.64 -6.01 3.82
C THR A 99 -13.33 -5.95 5.18
N ALA A 100 -12.75 -6.55 6.21
CA ALA A 100 -13.21 -6.38 7.59
C ALA A 100 -12.90 -4.99 8.17
N LEU A 101 -12.05 -4.21 7.49
CA LEU A 101 -11.70 -2.85 7.90
C LEU A 101 -12.74 -1.87 7.38
N HIS A 102 -13.25 -1.02 8.27
CA HIS A 102 -14.14 0.10 7.91
C HIS A 102 -13.50 1.01 6.85
N GLU A 103 -14.28 1.93 6.29
CA GLU A 103 -13.70 2.96 5.42
C GLU A 103 -12.62 3.76 6.16
N THR A 104 -11.49 3.99 5.50
CA THR A 104 -10.29 4.59 6.08
C THR A 104 -9.99 5.99 5.54
N GLY A 105 -9.20 6.75 6.29
CA GLY A 105 -8.78 8.12 5.96
C GLY A 105 -7.30 8.24 5.61
N GLY A 106 -6.80 9.47 5.56
CA GLY A 106 -5.36 9.76 5.36
C GLY A 106 -4.48 9.43 6.56
N ASN A 107 -5.07 9.00 7.68
CA ASN A 107 -4.40 8.48 8.86
C ASN A 107 -4.03 6.99 8.75
N PHE A 108 -4.34 6.33 7.63
CA PHE A 108 -3.91 4.97 7.34
C PHE A 108 -2.87 4.94 6.23
N ASP A 109 -1.87 4.08 6.39
CA ASP A 109 -0.99 3.61 5.32
C ASP A 109 -1.22 2.11 5.10
N PHE A 110 -0.95 1.63 3.90
CA PHE A 110 -1.18 0.23 3.53
C PHE A 110 0.04 -0.39 2.86
N THR A 111 0.30 -1.67 3.17
CA THR A 111 1.34 -2.47 2.53
C THR A 111 0.94 -3.95 2.48
N LEU A 112 1.62 -4.74 1.66
CA LEU A 112 1.34 -6.17 1.49
C LEU A 112 2.46 -7.02 2.06
N ALA A 113 2.08 -8.06 2.79
CA ALA A 113 2.98 -9.13 3.19
C ALA A 113 3.30 -10.08 2.03
N PRO A 114 4.39 -10.87 2.12
CA PRO A 114 4.71 -11.93 1.17
C PRO A 114 3.56 -12.90 0.88
N ASN A 115 2.74 -13.20 1.89
CA ASN A 115 1.55 -14.07 1.79
C ASN A 115 0.30 -13.33 1.30
N LEU A 116 0.45 -12.07 0.87
CA LEU A 116 -0.60 -11.16 0.40
C LEU A 116 -1.58 -10.69 1.47
N ASP A 117 -1.32 -10.94 2.76
CA ASP A 117 -2.10 -10.28 3.81
C ASP A 117 -1.91 -8.75 3.72
N LEU A 118 -3.01 -8.01 3.90
CA LEU A 118 -2.99 -6.56 3.85
C LEU A 118 -2.68 -6.02 5.24
N TYR A 119 -1.58 -5.30 5.37
CA TYR A 119 -1.23 -4.54 6.55
C TYR A 119 -1.80 -3.13 6.40
N ALA A 120 -2.73 -2.77 7.29
CA ALA A 120 -3.24 -1.42 7.45
C ALA A 120 -2.68 -0.82 8.73
N ILE A 121 -1.92 0.27 8.59
CA ILE A 121 -1.19 0.93 9.67
C ILE A 121 -1.93 2.21 10.02
N LYS A 122 -2.60 2.23 11.17
CA LYS A 122 -3.34 3.40 11.65
C LYS A 122 -2.38 4.29 12.44
N LYS A 123 -2.08 5.46 11.87
CA LYS A 123 -1.08 6.40 12.39
C LYS A 123 -1.61 7.21 13.57
N SER A 124 -2.83 7.72 13.47
CA SER A 124 -3.42 8.62 14.46
C SER A 124 -4.92 8.39 14.63
N ALA A 125 -5.51 9.01 15.67
CA ALA A 125 -6.89 8.78 16.09
C ALA A 125 -7.15 7.29 16.42
N THR A 126 -6.18 6.69 17.11
CA THR A 126 -6.12 5.27 17.46
C THR A 126 -6.87 5.01 18.77
N GLY A 127 -7.34 3.77 18.96
CA GLY A 127 -7.95 3.36 20.23
C GLY A 127 -6.90 3.15 21.33
N THR A 128 -5.68 2.79 20.93
CA THR A 128 -4.56 2.49 21.85
C THR A 128 -3.71 3.71 22.22
N ARG A 129 -3.96 4.89 21.63
CA ARG A 129 -3.10 6.09 21.76
C ARG A 129 -1.65 5.84 21.29
N SER A 130 -1.50 4.91 20.36
CA SER A 130 -0.24 4.48 19.76
C SER A 130 -0.50 4.16 18.29
N THR A 131 0.52 4.14 17.44
CA THR A 131 0.35 3.62 16.07
C THR A 131 -0.14 2.18 16.15
N GLU A 132 -1.21 1.83 15.42
CA GLU A 132 -1.81 0.49 15.42
C GLU A 132 -1.53 -0.24 14.12
N ILE A 133 -1.36 -1.56 14.21
CA ILE A 133 -1.26 -2.46 13.06
C ILE A 133 -2.51 -3.33 13.01
N HIS A 134 -3.15 -3.36 11.84
CA HIS A 134 -4.30 -4.19 11.52
C HIS A 134 -3.94 -5.06 10.31
N VAL A 135 -3.92 -6.38 10.47
CA VAL A 135 -3.58 -7.31 9.38
C VAL A 135 -4.82 -8.06 8.94
N LEU A 136 -5.18 -7.92 7.66
CA LEU A 136 -6.33 -8.58 7.05
C LEU A 136 -5.88 -9.79 6.24
N SER A 137 -6.44 -10.95 6.55
CA SER A 137 -5.96 -12.22 5.98
C SER A 137 -6.43 -12.44 4.54
N LYS A 138 -5.52 -12.61 3.59
CA LYS A 138 -5.82 -13.00 2.20
C LYS A 138 -6.57 -14.32 2.13
N ALA A 139 -6.22 -15.29 2.99
CA ALA A 139 -6.86 -16.61 3.04
C ALA A 139 -8.36 -16.51 3.39
N SER A 140 -8.74 -15.47 4.16
CA SER A 140 -10.14 -15.15 4.45
C SER A 140 -10.81 -14.25 3.40
N ASN A 141 -10.16 -13.98 2.26
CA ASN A 141 -10.54 -12.91 1.33
C ASN A 141 -10.69 -11.55 2.03
N TYR A 142 -9.77 -11.28 2.96
CA TYR A 142 -9.70 -10.05 3.77
C TYR A 142 -10.92 -9.79 4.65
N LYS A 143 -11.71 -10.83 4.95
CA LYS A 143 -12.91 -10.75 5.81
C LYS A 143 -12.61 -10.99 7.29
N LYS A 144 -11.38 -11.34 7.65
CA LYS A 144 -10.95 -11.53 9.04
C LYS A 144 -9.63 -10.83 9.29
N PHE A 145 -9.48 -10.28 10.49
CA PHE A 145 -8.19 -9.85 11.01
C PHE A 145 -7.40 -11.06 11.48
N SER A 146 -6.15 -11.20 11.02
CA SER A 146 -5.18 -12.14 11.59
C SER A 146 -4.37 -11.52 12.73
N LEU A 147 -4.33 -10.19 12.79
CA LEU A 147 -3.75 -9.41 13.89
C LEU A 147 -4.44 -8.05 13.95
N HIS A 148 -4.66 -7.55 15.16
CA HIS A 148 -5.00 -6.16 15.42
C HIS A 148 -4.39 -5.76 16.78
N THR A 149 -3.44 -4.83 16.78
CA THR A 149 -2.70 -4.47 18.00
C THR A 149 -2.17 -3.03 17.96
N GLY A 150 -1.99 -2.43 19.15
CA GLY A 150 -1.19 -1.22 19.33
C GLY A 150 0.30 -1.55 19.31
N THR A 151 1.13 -0.57 18.95
CA THR A 151 2.59 -0.73 18.92
C THR A 151 3.24 0.10 20.03
N ALA A 152 4.52 -0.12 20.30
CA ALA A 152 5.29 0.74 21.21
C ALA A 152 5.55 2.15 20.64
N LEU A 153 5.19 2.40 19.36
CA LEU A 153 5.34 3.69 18.73
C LEU A 153 4.12 4.55 19.05
N HIS A 154 4.35 5.77 19.55
CA HIS A 154 3.31 6.78 19.71
C HIS A 154 2.52 7.01 18.42
N GLU A 155 1.38 7.70 18.51
CA GLU A 155 0.66 8.10 17.30
C GLU A 155 1.58 8.90 16.35
N THR A 156 1.52 8.58 15.07
CA THR A 156 2.37 9.14 14.02
C THR A 156 1.56 10.04 13.07
N GLY A 157 2.25 10.73 12.17
CA GLY A 157 1.66 11.63 11.19
C GLY A 157 2.29 11.50 9.81
N GLY A 158 2.03 12.47 8.93
CA GLY A 158 2.57 12.49 7.55
C GLY A 158 4.10 12.68 7.45
N ASN A 159 4.79 12.84 8.58
CA ASN A 159 6.24 12.84 8.68
C ASN A 159 6.84 11.43 8.79
N PHE A 160 6.01 10.40 8.93
CA PHE A 160 6.41 8.99 8.88
C PHE A 160 6.03 8.36 7.55
N ASP A 161 6.89 7.47 7.07
CA ASP A 161 6.52 6.41 6.13
C ASP A 161 6.63 5.06 6.83
N PHE A 162 5.91 4.07 6.32
CA PHE A 162 5.97 2.70 6.80
C PHE A 162 6.28 1.75 5.65
N THR A 163 7.11 0.75 5.93
CA THR A 163 7.36 -0.36 5.00
C THR A 163 7.43 -1.68 5.76
N LEU A 164 7.23 -2.79 5.05
CA LEU A 164 7.22 -4.12 5.62
C LEU A 164 8.42 -4.91 5.08
N ALA A 165 9.21 -5.46 5.99
CA ALA A 165 10.32 -6.34 5.63
C ALA A 165 9.84 -7.77 5.33
N PRO A 166 10.63 -8.59 4.61
CA PRO A 166 10.27 -9.97 4.32
C PRO A 166 9.99 -10.85 5.54
N ASN A 167 10.59 -10.52 6.69
CA ASN A 167 10.37 -11.19 7.98
C ASN A 167 9.13 -10.66 8.73
N LEU A 168 8.31 -9.82 8.08
CA LEU A 168 7.09 -9.20 8.61
C LEU A 168 7.30 -8.10 9.66
N ASP A 169 8.53 -7.64 9.87
CA ASP A 169 8.78 -6.46 10.68
C ASP A 169 8.28 -5.20 9.96
N VAL A 170 7.62 -4.32 10.70
CA VAL A 170 7.19 -3.00 10.19
C VAL A 170 8.27 -1.98 10.52
N TYR A 171 8.83 -1.36 9.49
CA TYR A 171 9.80 -0.27 9.62
C TYR A 171 9.05 1.06 9.59
N ALA A 172 9.08 1.79 10.70
CA ALA A 172 8.60 3.15 10.79
C ALA A 172 9.76 4.12 10.52
N ILE A 173 9.66 4.91 9.45
CA ILE A 173 10.70 5.80 8.95
C ILE A 173 10.26 7.23 9.19
N LYS A 174 10.81 7.89 10.20
CA LYS A 174 10.56 9.30 10.49
C LYS A 174 11.46 10.14 9.59
N LYS A 175 10.86 10.81 8.61
CA LYS A 175 11.58 11.57 7.57
C LYS A 175 11.79 13.03 7.90
N ARG A 176 10.98 13.59 8.81
CA ARG A 176 10.99 15.02 9.17
C ARG A 176 10.62 15.22 10.64
N ALA A 177 10.97 16.38 11.18
CA ALA A 177 10.80 16.71 12.60
C ALA A 177 11.47 15.67 13.51
N THR A 178 12.63 15.18 13.10
CA THR A 178 13.42 14.18 13.82
C THR A 178 14.22 14.84 14.95
N GLY A 179 14.45 14.11 16.03
CA GLY A 179 15.30 14.57 17.13
C GLY A 179 16.78 14.58 16.76
N THR A 180 17.20 13.70 15.83
CA THR A 180 18.60 13.56 15.42
C THR A 180 19.03 14.51 14.28
N LYS A 181 18.12 15.29 13.70
CA LYS A 181 18.33 16.05 12.44
C LYS A 181 18.66 15.16 11.23
N SER A 182 18.51 13.84 11.35
CA SER A 182 18.61 12.83 10.28
C SER A 182 17.33 12.01 10.21
N THR A 183 17.15 11.18 9.18
CA THR A 183 16.07 10.16 9.17
C THR A 183 16.25 9.23 10.37
N GLU A 184 15.15 8.93 11.08
CA GLU A 184 15.13 7.95 12.18
C GLU A 184 14.32 6.74 11.74
N ILE A 185 14.84 5.53 12.01
CA ILE A 185 14.17 4.27 11.68
C ILE A 185 13.88 3.53 12.99
N ARG A 186 12.64 3.05 13.13
CA ARG A 186 12.23 2.15 14.22
C ARG A 186 11.70 0.87 13.62
N VAL A 187 12.16 -0.27 14.14
CA VAL A 187 11.68 -1.59 13.73
C VAL A 187 10.63 -2.04 14.74
N LEU A 188 9.43 -2.33 14.25
CA LEU A 188 8.30 -2.84 15.02
C LEU A 188 8.16 -4.32 14.68
N SER A 189 8.80 -5.16 15.49
CA SER A 189 8.74 -6.60 15.33
C SER A 189 7.52 -7.18 16.04
N LYS A 190 6.98 -8.27 15.48
CA LYS A 190 6.02 -9.10 16.21
C LYS A 190 6.77 -9.64 17.44
N ALA A 191 6.23 -9.41 18.64
CA ALA A 191 6.78 -10.05 19.83
C ALA A 191 6.79 -11.56 19.61
N GLY A 192 7.95 -12.19 19.81
CA GLY A 192 8.02 -13.65 19.93
C GLY A 192 7.14 -14.07 21.10
N ASN A 193 6.29 -15.07 20.89
CA ASN A 193 5.66 -15.77 22.00
C ASN A 193 6.73 -16.54 22.77
#